data_AF-A0A7J4PYE9-F1
#
_entry.id   AF-A0A7J4PYE9-F1
#
_cell.length_a   1.000
_cell.length_b   1.000
_cell.length_c   1.000
_cell.angle_alpha   90.00
_cell.angle_beta   90.00
_cell.angle_gamma   90.00
#
_symmetry.space_group_name_H-M   'P 1'
#
loop_
_entity.id
_entity.type
_entity.pdbx_description
1 polymer ?
#
loop_
_entity_poly.entity_id
_entity_poly.type
_entity_poly.pdbx_seq_one_letter_code
_entity_poly.pdbx_strand_id
1 'polypeptide(L)'
;MTTPSRWGQKLEHLSQNEQDTLLGTSLSRRFTALPLWLSHPGNIGAFYGILISLALLMPYRFSGQDTSAWLANWLFHTSLLIVGCLMLGFASLLLVRWSKRFPMAPPRIVLYPMPFVGLALLTLSRTDMLNAPLSLVWLLLLLPGPLYVHLSWAPRWRLLCMLEDGKNPFLGLESKGSEPNEDAATLAGDDEELRSVVEEYAEE
;
A
#
# COMPACT_ATOMS: atom_id res chain seq x y z
N MET A 1 -18.99 16.75 -7.81
CA MET A 1 -19.79 16.09 -6.75
C MET A 1 -19.69 14.59 -6.98
N THR A 2 -18.85 13.88 -6.23
CA THR A 2 -18.79 12.42 -6.27
C THR A 2 -19.92 11.89 -5.41
N THR A 3 -20.88 11.19 -6.01
CA THR A 3 -21.92 10.46 -5.28
C THR A 3 -21.25 9.65 -4.19
N PRO A 4 -21.59 9.82 -2.90
CA PRO A 4 -20.97 9.03 -1.85
C PRO A 4 -21.24 7.57 -2.19
N SER A 5 -20.17 6.81 -2.36
CA SER A 5 -20.28 5.36 -2.51
C SER A 5 -21.08 4.83 -1.32
N ARG A 6 -21.99 3.88 -1.57
CA ARG A 6 -22.91 3.33 -0.54
C ARG A 6 -22.22 2.89 0.74
N TRP A 7 -20.93 2.54 0.66
CA TRP A 7 -20.09 2.18 1.81
C TRP A 7 -19.55 3.41 2.58
N GLY A 8 -19.36 4.57 1.94
CA GLY A 8 -18.89 5.80 2.58
C GLY A 8 -19.83 6.32 3.66
N GLN A 9 -21.15 6.25 3.44
CA GLN A 9 -22.16 6.59 4.45
C GLN A 9 -22.15 5.62 5.64
N LYS A 10 -21.80 4.35 5.41
CA LYS A 10 -21.70 3.34 6.49
C LYS A 10 -20.40 3.46 7.28
N LEU A 11 -19.37 4.06 6.68
CA LEU A 11 -18.10 4.32 7.35
C LEU A 11 -18.28 5.31 8.51
N GLU A 12 -19.16 6.30 8.34
CA GLU A 12 -19.49 7.30 9.37
C GLU A 12 -20.13 6.69 10.62
N HIS A 13 -20.72 5.49 10.52
CA HIS A 13 -21.29 4.77 11.65
C HIS A 13 -20.29 3.88 12.41
N LEU A 14 -19.05 3.75 11.92
CA LEU A 14 -18.00 2.98 12.59
C LEU A 14 -17.22 3.86 13.57
N SER A 15 -16.62 3.25 14.59
CA SER A 15 -15.73 3.95 15.52
C SER A 15 -14.48 4.48 14.81
N GLN A 16 -13.85 5.53 15.36
CA GLN A 16 -12.68 6.16 14.76
C GLN A 16 -11.55 5.16 14.46
N ASN A 17 -11.30 4.20 15.34
CA ASN A 17 -10.27 3.17 15.17
C ASN A 17 -10.59 2.19 14.02
N GLU A 18 -11.87 1.82 13.85
CA GLU A 18 -12.32 0.99 12.72
C GLU A 18 -12.21 1.75 11.39
N GLN A 19 -12.55 3.03 11.39
CA GLN A 19 -12.38 3.90 10.22
C GLN A 19 -10.90 4.02 9.82
N ASP A 20 -10.01 4.26 10.78
CA ASP A 20 -8.57 4.37 10.50
C ASP A 20 -7.96 3.04 10.06
N THR A 21 -8.49 1.91 10.53
CA THR A 21 -8.09 0.58 10.04
C THR A 21 -8.45 0.38 8.56
N LEU A 22 -9.66 0.82 8.16
CA LEU A 22 -10.17 0.69 6.79
C LEU A 22 -9.55 1.70 5.81
N LEU A 23 -9.44 2.96 6.22
CA LEU A 23 -8.87 4.04 5.41
C LEU A 23 -7.34 3.96 5.35
N GLY A 24 -6.73 3.48 6.44
CA GLY A 24 -5.30 3.46 6.63
C GLY A 24 -4.66 4.85 6.47
N THR A 25 -3.41 4.84 6.02
CA THR A 25 -2.61 6.05 5.83
C THR A 25 -2.86 6.76 4.49
N SER A 26 -2.12 7.83 4.20
CA SER A 26 -2.24 8.65 2.99
C SER A 26 -2.40 7.88 1.67
N LEU A 27 -1.62 6.82 1.41
CA LEU A 27 -1.69 6.08 0.14
C LEU A 27 -2.98 5.27 0.02
N SER A 28 -3.38 4.54 1.07
CA SER A 28 -4.64 3.81 1.08
C SER A 28 -5.84 4.75 1.02
N ARG A 29 -5.78 5.92 1.68
CA ARG A 29 -6.82 6.97 1.57
C ARG A 29 -7.06 7.45 0.14
N ARG A 30 -6.01 7.53 -0.68
CA ARG A 30 -6.14 7.87 -2.11
C ARG A 30 -6.86 6.78 -2.90
N PHE A 31 -6.64 5.52 -2.57
CA PHE A 31 -7.31 4.40 -3.24
C PHE A 31 -8.75 4.18 -2.74
N THR A 32 -9.05 4.52 -1.50
CA THR A 32 -10.44 4.50 -1.00
C THR A 32 -11.29 5.61 -1.61
N ALA A 33 -10.70 6.69 -2.12
CA ALA A 33 -11.43 7.71 -2.87
C ALA A 33 -11.87 7.24 -4.28
N LEU A 34 -11.30 6.14 -4.78
CA LEU A 34 -11.66 5.56 -6.07
C LEU A 34 -12.82 4.56 -5.92
N PRO A 35 -13.64 4.36 -6.96
CA PRO A 35 -14.62 3.29 -7.00
C PRO A 35 -13.97 1.93 -6.72
N LEU A 36 -14.66 1.03 -6.00
CA LEU A 36 -14.10 -0.25 -5.56
C LEU A 36 -13.69 -1.17 -6.72
N TRP A 37 -14.35 -1.07 -7.88
CA TRP A 37 -13.94 -1.81 -9.08
C TRP A 37 -12.57 -1.34 -9.61
N LEU A 38 -12.27 -0.04 -9.51
CA LEU A 38 -11.03 0.53 -10.01
C LEU A 38 -9.89 0.31 -9.02
N SER A 39 -10.19 0.42 -7.72
CA SER A 39 -9.24 0.16 -6.64
C SER A 39 -9.03 -1.33 -6.34
N HIS A 40 -9.47 -2.22 -7.24
CA HIS A 40 -9.22 -3.66 -7.14
C HIS A 40 -7.72 -3.97 -6.94
N PRO A 41 -7.32 -4.89 -6.03
CA PRO A 41 -5.91 -5.17 -5.75
C PRO A 41 -5.05 -5.51 -6.97
N GLY A 42 -5.62 -6.23 -7.94
CA GLY A 42 -4.99 -6.47 -9.24
C GLY A 42 -4.68 -5.19 -10.03
N ASN A 43 -5.59 -4.21 -10.05
CA ASN A 43 -5.40 -2.95 -10.77
C ASN A 43 -4.33 -2.08 -10.10
N ILE A 44 -4.29 -2.06 -8.75
CA ILE A 44 -3.25 -1.35 -8.00
C ILE A 44 -1.88 -2.00 -8.24
N GLY A 45 -1.81 -3.34 -8.30
CA GLY A 45 -0.61 -4.06 -8.71
C GLY A 45 -0.18 -3.66 -10.14
N ALA A 46 -1.09 -3.69 -11.10
CA ALA A 46 -0.84 -3.30 -12.48
C ALA A 46 -0.31 -1.87 -12.59
N PHE A 47 -0.91 -0.92 -11.84
CA PHE A 47 -0.47 0.47 -11.77
C PHE A 47 0.97 0.60 -11.29
N TYR A 48 1.38 -0.20 -10.30
CA TYR A 48 2.78 -0.24 -9.88
C TYR A 48 3.71 -0.73 -11.00
N GLY A 49 3.31 -1.76 -11.75
CA GLY A 49 4.04 -2.22 -12.93
C GLY A 49 4.23 -1.12 -13.98
N ILE A 50 3.22 -0.27 -14.18
CA ILE A 50 3.31 0.92 -15.05
C ILE A 50 4.38 1.89 -14.51
N LEU A 51 4.37 2.22 -13.21
CA LEU A 51 5.35 3.14 -12.63
C LEU A 51 6.79 2.65 -12.82
N ILE A 52 7.03 1.35 -12.61
CA ILE A 52 8.35 0.75 -12.84
C ILE A 52 8.72 0.80 -14.32
N SER A 53 7.79 0.49 -15.21
CA SER A 53 8.07 0.56 -16.66
C SER A 53 8.45 1.95 -17.14
N LEU A 54 7.83 3.00 -16.59
CA LEU A 54 8.20 4.40 -16.86
C LEU A 54 9.63 4.69 -16.42
N ALA A 55 10.02 4.21 -15.23
CA ALA A 55 11.39 4.37 -14.74
C ALA A 55 12.42 3.61 -15.59
N LEU A 56 12.02 2.49 -16.20
CA LEU A 56 12.87 1.68 -17.07
C LEU A 56 13.01 2.23 -18.49
N LEU A 57 12.26 3.27 -18.88
CA LEU A 57 12.32 3.84 -20.23
C LEU A 57 13.74 4.30 -20.59
N MET A 58 14.40 5.00 -19.68
CA MET A 58 15.78 5.50 -19.89
C MET A 58 16.80 4.35 -19.97
N PRO A 59 16.83 3.39 -19.02
CA PRO A 59 17.66 2.19 -19.16
C PRO A 59 17.45 1.47 -20.51
N TYR A 60 16.22 1.25 -20.96
CA TYR A 60 15.98 0.59 -22.25
C TYR A 60 16.48 1.39 -23.45
N ARG A 61 16.39 2.73 -23.40
CA ARG A 61 16.85 3.61 -24.47
C ARG A 61 18.37 3.64 -24.62
N PHE A 62 19.11 3.51 -23.52
CA PHE A 62 20.57 3.71 -23.51
C PHE A 62 21.39 2.44 -23.30
N SER A 63 20.75 1.28 -23.10
CA SER A 63 21.46 0.07 -22.68
C SER A 63 21.71 -0.98 -23.76
N GLY A 64 21.47 -0.68 -25.04
CA GLY A 64 21.60 -1.66 -26.14
C GLY A 64 22.49 -1.19 -27.28
N GLN A 65 23.22 -2.14 -27.88
CA GLN A 65 23.91 -1.99 -29.16
C GLN A 65 22.91 -1.87 -30.34
N ASP A 66 21.73 -2.50 -30.22
CA ASP A 66 20.62 -2.43 -31.18
C ASP A 66 19.65 -1.29 -30.86
N THR A 67 20.00 -0.09 -31.31
CA THR A 67 19.18 1.13 -31.10
C THR A 67 17.88 1.11 -31.91
N SER A 68 17.66 0.16 -32.82
CA SER A 68 16.48 0.12 -33.70
C SER A 68 15.23 -0.50 -33.06
N ALA A 69 15.38 -1.43 -32.11
CA ALA A 69 14.27 -2.22 -31.55
C ALA A 69 13.97 -1.96 -30.06
N TRP A 70 14.59 -0.94 -29.44
CA TRP A 70 14.45 -0.67 -28.01
C TRP A 70 13.00 -0.45 -27.55
N LEU A 71 12.18 0.23 -28.36
CA LEU A 71 10.79 0.54 -28.02
C LEU A 71 9.93 -0.72 -28.00
N ALA A 72 10.10 -1.61 -28.97
CA ALA A 72 9.39 -2.90 -29.02
C ALA A 72 9.77 -3.79 -27.82
N ASN A 73 11.08 -3.84 -27.50
CA ASN A 73 11.57 -4.56 -26.32
C ASN A 73 11.01 -3.97 -25.02
N TRP A 74 10.99 -2.63 -24.89
CA TRP A 74 10.41 -1.96 -23.73
C TRP A 74 8.92 -2.25 -23.61
N LEU A 75 8.15 -2.17 -24.70
CA LEU A 75 6.71 -2.48 -24.71
C LEU A 75 6.42 -3.91 -24.28
N PHE A 76 7.19 -4.88 -24.79
CA PHE A 76 7.05 -6.28 -24.41
C PHE A 76 7.33 -6.50 -22.92
N HIS A 77 8.46 -5.99 -22.40
CA HIS A 77 8.81 -6.14 -20.99
C HIS A 77 7.83 -5.38 -20.07
N THR A 78 7.40 -4.19 -20.47
CA THR A 78 6.38 -3.42 -19.77
C THR A 78 5.09 -4.20 -19.65
N SER A 79 4.65 -4.85 -20.74
CA SER A 79 3.45 -5.68 -20.73
C SER A 79 3.58 -6.85 -19.73
N LEU A 80 4.74 -7.52 -19.71
CA LEU A 80 5.01 -8.60 -18.75
C LEU A 80 5.01 -8.10 -17.30
N LEU A 81 5.60 -6.92 -17.03
CA LEU A 81 5.63 -6.33 -15.68
C LEU A 81 4.23 -5.98 -15.19
N ILE A 82 3.42 -5.36 -16.05
CA ILE A 82 2.03 -4.98 -15.73
C ILE A 82 1.21 -6.25 -15.45
N VAL A 83 1.25 -7.24 -16.34
CA VAL A 83 0.52 -8.50 -16.17
C VAL A 83 1.00 -9.26 -14.94
N GLY A 84 2.30 -9.35 -14.71
CA GLY A 84 2.88 -10.01 -13.54
C GLY A 84 2.42 -9.35 -12.23
N CYS A 85 2.48 -8.03 -12.13
CA CYS A 85 2.01 -7.32 -10.94
C CYS A 85 0.49 -7.42 -10.75
N LEU A 86 -0.26 -7.41 -11.86
CA LEU A 86 -1.71 -7.64 -11.85
C LEU A 86 -2.03 -9.03 -11.27
N MET A 87 -1.39 -10.08 -11.78
CA MET A 87 -1.58 -11.45 -11.32
C MET A 87 -1.22 -11.61 -9.83
N LEU A 88 -0.12 -11.00 -9.38
CA LEU A 88 0.25 -11.00 -7.96
C LEU A 88 -0.78 -10.27 -7.07
N GLY A 89 -1.39 -9.20 -7.58
CA GLY A 89 -2.49 -8.52 -6.90
C GLY A 89 -3.74 -9.39 -6.78
N PHE A 90 -4.11 -10.12 -7.84
CA PHE A 90 -5.19 -11.11 -7.81
C PHE A 90 -4.89 -12.28 -6.86
N ALA A 91 -3.68 -12.84 -6.92
CA ALA A 91 -3.24 -13.90 -6.03
C ALA A 91 -3.29 -13.45 -4.56
N SER A 92 -2.90 -12.21 -4.28
CA SER A 92 -3.02 -11.62 -2.95
C SER A 92 -4.45 -11.57 -2.44
N LEU A 93 -5.41 -11.25 -3.31
CA LEU A 93 -6.83 -11.28 -2.93
C LEU A 93 -7.30 -12.70 -2.60
N LEU A 94 -6.88 -13.70 -3.38
CA LEU A 94 -7.23 -15.11 -3.13
C LEU A 94 -6.68 -15.58 -1.78
N LEU A 95 -5.42 -15.28 -1.50
CA LEU A 95 -4.76 -15.62 -0.22
C LEU A 95 -5.42 -14.90 0.97
N VAL A 96 -5.82 -13.63 0.80
CA VAL A 96 -6.51 -12.86 1.84
C VAL A 96 -7.93 -13.35 2.08
N ARG A 97 -8.64 -13.79 1.02
CA ARG A 97 -9.97 -14.41 1.17
C ARG A 97 -9.90 -15.69 1.98
N TRP A 98 -8.84 -16.49 1.79
CA TRP A 98 -8.62 -17.71 2.56
C TRP A 98 -8.17 -17.43 4.00
N SER A 99 -7.15 -16.58 4.19
CA SER A 99 -6.60 -16.28 5.52
C SER A 99 -7.48 -15.38 6.38
N LYS A 100 -8.38 -14.60 5.78
CA LYS A 100 -9.24 -13.59 6.44
C LYS A 100 -8.48 -12.58 7.31
N ARG A 101 -7.17 -12.40 7.07
CA ARG A 101 -6.32 -11.53 7.88
C ARG A 101 -6.75 -10.05 7.81
N PHE A 102 -6.36 -9.30 8.83
CA PHE A 102 -6.48 -7.85 8.88
C PHE A 102 -5.33 -7.15 8.13
N PRO A 103 -5.52 -5.88 7.72
CA PRO A 103 -4.47 -5.10 7.07
C PRO A 103 -3.26 -4.92 7.99
N MET A 104 -2.05 -5.14 7.45
CA MET A 104 -0.80 -4.88 8.15
C MET A 104 -0.09 -3.68 7.54
N ALA A 105 0.57 -2.88 8.38
CA ALA A 105 1.40 -1.77 7.92
C ALA A 105 2.65 -2.33 7.23
N PRO A 106 2.92 -1.98 5.96
CA PRO A 106 4.15 -2.41 5.30
C PRO A 106 5.36 -1.70 5.93
N PRO A 107 6.54 -2.32 5.98
CA PRO A 107 7.75 -1.70 6.51
C PRO A 107 8.31 -0.63 5.55
N ARG A 108 7.74 0.57 5.58
CA ARG A 108 7.97 1.66 4.59
C ARG A 108 9.43 2.08 4.49
N ILE A 109 10.14 2.11 5.62
CA ILE A 109 11.55 2.49 5.72
C ILE A 109 12.41 1.63 4.80
N VAL A 110 12.06 0.35 4.66
CA VAL A 110 12.76 -0.59 3.78
C VAL A 110 12.13 -0.62 2.39
N LEU A 111 10.79 -0.61 2.31
CA LEU A 111 10.07 -0.88 1.07
C LEU A 111 10.11 0.29 0.07
N TYR A 112 10.13 1.54 0.52
CA TYR A 112 10.08 2.71 -0.36
C TYR A 112 11.41 3.03 -1.05
N PRO A 113 12.58 2.84 -0.41
CA PRO A 113 13.87 3.01 -1.09
C PRO A 113 14.17 1.92 -2.13
N MET A 114 13.61 0.72 -1.99
CA MET A 114 13.94 -0.45 -2.81
C MET A 114 13.92 -0.20 -4.34
N PRO A 115 12.91 0.46 -4.94
CA PRO A 115 12.91 0.71 -6.38
C PRO A 115 14.06 1.62 -6.82
N PHE A 116 14.42 2.61 -5.99
CA PHE A 116 15.52 3.52 -6.28
C PHE A 116 16.87 2.81 -6.18
N VAL A 117 17.05 1.97 -5.16
CA VAL A 117 18.24 1.12 -5.02
C VAL A 117 18.32 0.13 -6.18
N GLY A 118 17.19 -0.47 -6.58
CA GLY A 118 17.10 -1.36 -7.74
C GLY A 118 17.49 -0.65 -9.04
N LEU A 119 17.00 0.57 -9.27
CA LEU A 119 17.38 1.38 -10.44
C LEU A 119 18.85 1.78 -10.41
N ALA A 120 19.39 2.17 -9.25
CA ALA A 120 20.79 2.53 -9.10
C ALA A 120 21.70 1.31 -9.40
N LEU A 121 21.38 0.15 -8.83
CA LEU A 121 22.10 -1.09 -9.11
C LEU A 121 21.98 -1.51 -10.57
N LEU A 122 20.81 -1.35 -11.19
CA LEU A 122 20.61 -1.60 -12.61
C LEU A 122 21.55 -0.72 -13.45
N THR A 123 21.60 0.59 -13.16
CA THR A 123 22.48 1.51 -13.88
C THR A 123 23.96 1.16 -13.69
N LEU A 124 24.41 0.93 -12.46
CA LEU A 124 25.79 0.55 -12.17
C LEU A 124 26.20 -0.76 -12.85
N SER A 125 25.27 -1.71 -12.95
CA SER A 125 25.49 -2.97 -13.66
C SER A 125 25.50 -2.82 -15.17
N ARG A 126 24.86 -1.79 -15.73
CA ARG A 126 24.92 -1.48 -17.17
C ARG A 126 26.15 -0.67 -17.55
N THR A 127 26.74 0.07 -16.62
CA THR A 127 27.98 0.82 -16.83
C THR A 127 29.23 -0.01 -16.51
N ASP A 128 29.08 -1.33 -16.31
CA ASP A 128 30.15 -2.26 -15.89
C ASP A 128 30.92 -1.82 -14.64
N MET A 129 30.33 -0.94 -13.82
CA MET A 129 30.94 -0.46 -12.57
C MET A 129 30.75 -1.44 -11.42
N LEU A 130 29.68 -2.24 -11.45
CA LEU A 130 29.35 -3.20 -10.41
C LEU A 130 28.55 -4.37 -10.98
N ASN A 131 29.00 -5.61 -10.75
CA ASN A 131 28.28 -6.81 -11.19
C ASN A 131 27.24 -7.26 -10.15
N ALA A 132 26.04 -6.70 -10.22
CA ALA A 132 24.92 -7.09 -9.38
C ALA A 132 24.18 -8.30 -9.98
N PRO A 133 23.75 -9.28 -9.18
CA PRO A 133 22.90 -10.36 -9.70
C PRO A 133 21.57 -9.78 -10.19
N LEU A 134 21.20 -10.10 -11.43
CA LEU A 134 20.00 -9.56 -12.07
C LEU A 134 18.71 -9.86 -11.29
N SER A 135 18.65 -11.02 -10.61
CA SER A 135 17.54 -11.39 -9.74
C SER A 135 17.35 -10.43 -8.56
N LEU A 136 18.44 -9.93 -7.97
CA LEU A 136 18.39 -8.96 -6.87
C LEU A 136 17.86 -7.61 -7.35
N VAL A 137 18.31 -7.16 -8.53
CA VAL A 137 17.83 -5.92 -9.15
C VAL A 137 16.32 -5.99 -9.38
N TRP A 138 15.84 -7.07 -10.00
CA TRP A 138 14.41 -7.26 -10.24
C TRP A 138 13.62 -7.43 -8.94
N LEU A 139 14.17 -8.11 -7.92
CA LEU A 139 13.54 -8.22 -6.61
C LEU A 139 13.33 -6.83 -6.00
N LEU A 140 14.36 -5.98 -5.99
CA LEU A 140 14.28 -4.63 -5.46
C LEU A 140 13.29 -3.75 -6.22
N LEU A 141 13.24 -3.88 -7.55
CA LEU A 141 12.31 -3.13 -8.39
C LEU A 141 10.85 -3.61 -8.22
N LEU A 142 10.63 -4.92 -8.14
CA LEU A 142 9.28 -5.49 -8.22
C LEU A 142 8.64 -5.71 -6.86
N LEU A 143 9.38 -6.17 -5.84
CA LEU A 143 8.84 -6.56 -4.53
C LEU A 143 7.95 -5.50 -3.86
N PRO A 144 8.28 -4.19 -3.88
CA PRO A 144 7.52 -3.17 -3.15
C PRO A 144 6.04 -3.10 -3.48
N GLY A 145 5.67 -3.20 -4.75
CA GLY A 145 4.30 -3.10 -5.21
C GLY A 145 3.42 -4.27 -4.73
N PRO A 146 3.71 -5.51 -5.14
CA PRO A 146 2.99 -6.70 -4.70
C PRO A 146 2.99 -6.86 -3.19
N LEU A 147 4.09 -6.55 -2.49
CA LEU A 147 4.13 -6.65 -1.03
C LEU A 147 3.19 -5.63 -0.36
N TYR A 148 3.18 -4.38 -0.83
CA TYR A 148 2.20 -3.38 -0.39
C TYR A 148 0.77 -3.87 -0.63
N VAL A 149 0.48 -4.36 -1.85
CA VAL A 149 -0.86 -4.86 -2.19
C VAL A 149 -1.26 -6.02 -1.29
N HIS A 150 -0.34 -6.97 -1.08
CA HIS A 150 -0.57 -8.15 -0.28
C HIS A 150 -0.86 -7.81 1.19
N LEU A 151 0.07 -7.12 1.85
CA LEU A 151 0.00 -6.87 3.30
C LEU A 151 -1.05 -5.82 3.67
N SER A 152 -1.16 -4.78 2.84
CA SER A 152 -1.86 -3.55 3.18
C SER A 152 -3.21 -3.47 2.47
N TRP A 153 -3.22 -3.56 1.15
CA TRP A 153 -4.38 -3.14 0.36
C TRP A 153 -5.42 -4.23 0.16
N ALA A 154 -5.03 -5.45 -0.19
CA ALA A 154 -5.96 -6.55 -0.43
C ALA A 154 -6.86 -6.88 0.78
N PRO A 155 -6.36 -6.88 2.05
CA PRO A 155 -7.20 -6.98 3.23
C PRO A 155 -8.21 -5.83 3.36
N ARG A 156 -7.78 -4.57 3.16
CA ARG A 156 -8.67 -3.41 3.25
C ARG A 156 -9.77 -3.46 2.20
N TRP A 157 -9.40 -3.73 0.96
CA TRP A 157 -10.35 -3.83 -0.14
C TRP A 157 -11.42 -4.90 0.14
N ARG A 158 -11.05 -6.06 0.71
CA ARG A 158 -12.01 -7.08 1.15
C ARG A 158 -13.00 -6.52 2.18
N LEU A 159 -12.52 -5.81 3.21
CA LEU A 159 -13.38 -5.26 4.25
C LEU A 159 -14.31 -4.17 3.70
N LEU A 160 -13.82 -3.35 2.76
CA LEU A 160 -14.64 -2.35 2.06
C LEU A 160 -15.75 -2.99 1.22
N CYS A 161 -15.46 -4.09 0.53
CA CYS A 161 -16.51 -4.86 -0.17
C CYS A 161 -17.55 -5.44 0.80
N MET A 162 -17.13 -5.92 1.99
CA MET A 162 -18.09 -6.37 3.01
C MET A 162 -19.02 -5.25 3.46
N LEU A 163 -18.48 -4.04 3.64
CA LEU A 163 -19.25 -2.86 4.01
C LEU A 163 -20.23 -2.43 2.91
N GLU A 164 -19.79 -2.49 1.65
CA GLU A 164 -20.64 -2.28 0.47
C GLU A 164 -21.81 -3.27 0.43
N ASP A 165 -21.54 -4.55 0.69
CA ASP A 165 -22.53 -5.63 0.79
C ASP A 165 -23.45 -5.50 2.04
N GLY A 166 -23.16 -4.56 2.95
CA GLY A 166 -23.92 -4.35 4.19
C GLY A 166 -23.63 -5.35 5.31
N LYS A 167 -22.51 -6.07 5.21
CA LYS A 167 -21.99 -6.90 6.29
C LYS A 167 -21.02 -6.06 7.11
N ASN A 168 -21.17 -6.03 8.43
CA ASN A 168 -20.17 -5.36 9.27
C ASN A 168 -18.91 -6.26 9.39
N PRO A 169 -17.74 -5.81 8.89
CA PRO A 169 -16.52 -6.59 8.89
C PRO A 169 -15.91 -6.82 10.29
N PHE A 170 -16.38 -6.09 11.30
CA PHE A 170 -15.91 -6.16 12.68
C PHE A 170 -16.86 -6.93 13.61
N LEU A 171 -17.98 -7.44 13.09
CA LEU A 171 -18.92 -8.29 13.86
C LEU A 171 -18.19 -9.48 14.51
N GLY A 172 -18.23 -9.57 15.84
CA GLY A 172 -17.65 -10.68 16.60
C GLY A 172 -16.15 -10.55 16.88
N LEU A 173 -15.51 -9.49 16.40
CA LEU A 173 -14.35 -8.96 17.12
C LEU A 173 -14.98 -8.21 18.28
N GLU A 174 -14.68 -8.60 19.52
CA GLU A 174 -14.76 -7.62 20.59
C GLU A 174 -13.99 -6.43 20.05
N SER A 175 -14.66 -5.28 19.92
CA SER A 175 -13.93 -4.04 19.95
C SER A 175 -13.11 -4.20 21.23
N LYS A 176 -11.80 -4.49 21.11
CA LYS A 176 -10.88 -3.87 22.05
C LYS A 176 -11.38 -2.46 22.05
N GLY A 177 -12.01 -2.07 23.16
CA GLY A 177 -12.79 -0.86 23.21
C GLY A 177 -11.96 0.23 22.58
N SER A 178 -12.60 1.32 22.19
CA SER A 178 -12.02 2.59 22.59
C SER A 178 -11.31 2.35 23.93
N GLU A 179 -9.97 2.27 23.94
CA GLU A 179 -9.26 2.50 25.19
C GLU A 179 -9.90 3.80 25.64
N PRO A 180 -10.65 3.76 26.76
CA PRO A 180 -11.32 4.97 27.22
C PRO A 180 -10.22 5.98 27.24
N ASN A 181 -10.38 7.07 26.46
CA ASN A 181 -9.44 8.17 26.33
C ASN A 181 -8.69 8.25 27.64
N GLU A 182 -7.48 7.66 27.71
CA GLU A 182 -6.81 7.48 29.00
C GLU A 182 -6.65 8.92 29.43
N ASP A 183 -7.40 9.32 30.46
CA ASP A 183 -7.45 10.70 30.93
C ASP A 183 -6.00 11.16 30.92
N ALA A 184 -5.66 12.27 30.29
CA ALA A 184 -4.25 12.60 30.09
C ALA A 184 -3.46 12.61 31.43
N ALA A 185 -4.18 12.71 32.56
CA ALA A 185 -3.74 12.44 33.93
C ALA A 185 -3.26 11.01 34.24
N THR A 186 -3.84 9.95 33.65
CA THR A 186 -3.36 8.56 33.78
C THR A 186 -2.13 8.29 32.91
N LEU A 187 -2.00 8.95 31.76
CA LEU A 187 -0.82 8.85 30.88
C LEU A 187 0.41 9.58 31.45
N ALA A 188 0.17 10.67 32.20
CA ALA A 188 1.21 11.44 32.89
C ALA A 188 1.84 10.70 34.10
N GLY A 189 1.16 9.68 34.63
CA GLY A 189 1.67 8.91 35.78
C GLY A 189 2.02 9.79 36.99
N ASP A 190 3.20 9.58 37.56
CA ASP A 190 3.77 10.38 38.67
C ASP A 190 4.67 11.54 38.18
N ASP A 191 4.67 11.86 36.87
CA ASP A 191 5.47 12.96 36.33
C ASP A 191 4.74 14.30 36.55
N GLU A 192 5.24 15.06 37.53
CA GLU A 192 4.68 16.34 37.99
C GLU A 192 4.63 17.38 36.86
N GLU A 193 5.59 17.37 35.93
CA GLU A 193 5.70 18.37 34.85
C GLU A 193 4.66 18.10 33.75
N LEU A 194 4.35 16.84 33.47
CA LEU A 194 3.32 16.48 32.50
C LEU A 194 1.91 16.70 33.05
N ARG A 195 1.71 16.56 34.37
CA ARG A 195 0.42 16.82 35.03
C ARG A 195 0.02 18.29 34.97
N SER A 196 0.95 19.22 35.20
CA SER A 196 0.63 20.65 35.19
C SER A 196 0.15 21.12 33.82
N VAL A 197 0.72 20.58 32.75
CA VAL A 197 0.29 20.89 31.37
C VAL A 197 -1.11 20.35 31.10
N VAL A 198 -1.41 19.13 31.57
CA VAL A 198 -2.75 18.52 31.40
C VAL A 198 -3.83 19.26 32.18
N GLU A 199 -3.55 19.71 33.41
CA GLU A 199 -4.48 20.50 34.21
C GLU A 199 -4.73 21.88 33.59
N GLU A 200 -3.70 22.54 33.05
CA GLU A 200 -3.83 23.84 32.37
C GLU A 200 -4.76 23.77 31.14
N TYR A 201 -4.70 22.67 30.38
CA TYR A 201 -5.60 22.45 29.23
C TYR A 201 -7.00 21.94 29.61
N ALA A 202 -7.21 21.49 30.84
CA ALA A 202 -8.52 21.01 31.30
C ALA A 202 -9.42 22.14 31.86
N GLU A 203 -8.85 23.31 32.14
CA GLU A 203 -9.56 24.48 32.67
C GLU A 203 -10.00 25.51 31.60
N GLU A 204 -9.68 25.28 30.32
CA GLU A 204 -10.24 26.02 29.14
C GLU A 204 -11.49 25.35 28.55
#